data_AF-A0A7W7MMC1-F1
#
_entry.id   AF-A0A7W7MMC1-F1
#
_cell.length_a   1.000
_cell.length_b   1.000
_cell.length_c   1.000
_cell.angle_alpha   90.00
_cell.angle_beta   90.00
_cell.angle_gamma   90.00
#
_symmetry.space_group_name_H-M   'P 1'
#
loop_
_entity.id
_entity.type
_entity.pdbx_description
1 polymer ?
#
loop_
_entity_poly.entity_id
_entity_poly.type
_entity_poly.pdbx_seq_one_letter_code
_entity_poly.pdbx_strand_id
1 'polypeptide(L)'
;MRTLKFNSRPRIVAGVAASLAVLVGAGVAASPARADFTSERGEEISRAEVLERAQYWLDHQPGPYNQGATSPGPGDGYNYRRDCSGYVSMAWHLNANPSTEGIPNYAPSISKADLKPGDVLNSYSEHVLLFKSWANKEHTRINYYTFGSTPVKMRTNVPLYSGNIDSHPASNYVARRYSKIKDDVPETPVQRSTADVTGDGFADLVTTTSDGKLWMYANNYVRDDGQPYSAGTQIGNGWGSFTSVFGADVTGDGYRDLVGIKTDGTLWLYPNNIERDNGVPYSSADARQIGTSWNIFSKVFGADVTGDGYTDLVGIKPDGTMFLYANNIERDNGVPYSAATQIGSGWGGFTQVVGADLTGDGYTDLVAAKADGSLMLYSNNIERDGKPYSSTSVTQIGSGWNAFNRIIAADFSGDGVSDLVTTKPDGTLWLYPNNIGRDGVYFSSATARQDGSGWNPYSNIS
;
A
#
# COMPACT_ATOMS: atom_id res chain seq x y z
N MET A 1 -42.69 -75.47 39.54
CA MET A 1 -41.95 -76.75 39.51
C MET A 1 -40.54 -76.45 39.03
N ARG A 2 -39.52 -76.80 39.83
CA ARG A 2 -38.07 -76.92 39.51
C ARG A 2 -37.21 -75.66 39.18
N THR A 3 -36.58 -75.15 40.23
CA THR A 3 -35.12 -75.09 40.53
C THR A 3 -34.06 -74.78 39.42
N LEU A 4 -33.43 -73.60 39.59
CA LEU A 4 -32.01 -73.17 39.48
C LEU A 4 -31.02 -73.83 38.50
N LYS A 5 -30.21 -72.96 37.83
CA LYS A 5 -28.73 -73.10 37.73
C LYS A 5 -28.04 -71.73 37.57
N PHE A 6 -26.95 -71.56 38.31
CA PHE A 6 -26.02 -70.42 38.37
C PHE A 6 -25.20 -70.23 37.07
N ASN A 7 -24.77 -69.01 36.73
CA ASN A 7 -23.45 -68.43 37.06
C ASN A 7 -22.91 -67.42 36.01
N SER A 8 -22.52 -66.24 36.53
CA SER A 8 -21.41 -65.34 36.13
C SER A 8 -21.12 -65.01 34.66
N ARG A 9 -21.06 -63.70 34.32
CA ARG A 9 -19.89 -62.97 33.75
C ARG A 9 -20.21 -61.50 33.36
N PRO A 10 -19.21 -60.61 33.15
CA PRO A 10 -19.14 -59.27 33.73
C PRO A 10 -19.50 -58.13 32.76
N ARG A 11 -19.67 -56.93 33.34
CA ARG A 11 -19.79 -55.65 32.63
C ARG A 11 -18.50 -55.36 31.84
N ILE A 12 -18.65 -55.12 30.53
CA ILE A 12 -17.64 -54.49 29.69
C ILE A 12 -18.18 -53.13 29.25
N VAL A 13 -17.39 -52.11 29.55
CA VAL A 13 -17.56 -50.71 29.15
C VAL A 13 -17.28 -50.60 27.65
N ALA A 14 -18.22 -50.04 26.89
CA ALA A 14 -18.03 -49.75 25.48
C ALA A 14 -17.22 -48.46 25.34
N GLY A 15 -15.96 -48.58 24.93
CA GLY A 15 -15.17 -47.47 24.40
C GLY A 15 -15.52 -47.23 22.94
N VAL A 16 -15.96 -46.01 22.63
CA VAL A 16 -16.16 -45.55 21.24
C VAL A 16 -14.82 -45.04 20.73
N ALA A 17 -14.24 -45.75 19.77
CA ALA A 17 -13.10 -45.27 18.99
C ALA A 17 -13.62 -44.36 17.86
N ALA A 18 -13.31 -43.07 17.93
CA ALA A 18 -13.51 -42.14 16.83
C ALA A 18 -12.26 -42.16 15.93
N SER A 19 -12.42 -42.67 14.70
CA SER A 19 -11.39 -42.64 13.67
C SER A 19 -11.28 -41.21 13.10
N LEU A 20 -10.13 -40.56 13.32
CA LEU A 20 -9.77 -39.33 12.62
C LEU A 20 -9.45 -39.66 11.15
N ALA A 21 -10.30 -39.20 10.22
CA ALA A 21 -9.95 -39.09 8.81
C ALA A 21 -9.26 -37.75 8.59
N VAL A 22 -7.95 -37.76 8.37
CA VAL A 22 -7.20 -36.58 7.92
C VAL A 22 -7.44 -36.41 6.43
N LEU A 23 -8.34 -35.50 6.05
CA LEU A 23 -8.36 -34.95 4.70
C LEU A 23 -7.23 -33.91 4.61
N VAL A 24 -6.14 -34.28 3.96
CA VAL A 24 -5.16 -33.32 3.45
C VAL A 24 -5.82 -32.66 2.23
N GLY A 25 -6.57 -31.59 2.46
CA GLY A 25 -6.98 -30.69 1.39
C GLY A 25 -5.73 -29.94 0.92
N ALA A 26 -5.22 -30.30 -0.26
CA ALA A 26 -4.20 -29.51 -0.93
C ALA A 26 -4.79 -28.12 -1.19
N GLY A 27 -4.37 -27.13 -0.40
CA GLY A 27 -4.71 -25.74 -0.62
C GLY A 27 -4.15 -25.32 -1.97
N VAL A 28 -5.02 -25.13 -2.94
CA VAL A 28 -4.69 -24.36 -4.14
C VAL A 28 -4.57 -22.93 -3.65
N ALA A 29 -3.36 -22.47 -3.40
CA ALA A 29 -3.09 -21.06 -3.20
C ALA A 29 -3.55 -20.33 -4.47
N ALA A 30 -4.64 -19.58 -4.37
CA ALA A 30 -5.02 -18.65 -5.42
C ALA A 30 -3.97 -17.53 -5.41
N SER A 31 -3.31 -17.33 -6.55
CA SER A 31 -2.39 -16.22 -6.77
C SER A 31 -3.11 -14.88 -6.53
N PRO A 32 -2.43 -13.85 -6.01
CA PRO A 32 -3.04 -12.54 -5.75
C PRO A 32 -3.64 -11.96 -7.04
N ALA A 33 -4.82 -11.37 -6.92
CA ALA A 33 -5.50 -10.66 -7.99
C ALA A 33 -4.59 -9.53 -8.51
N ARG A 34 -4.46 -9.45 -9.83
CA ARG A 34 -3.42 -8.73 -10.55
C ARG A 34 -4.05 -7.47 -11.15
N ALA A 35 -3.35 -6.34 -11.14
CA ALA A 35 -3.85 -5.10 -11.74
C ALA A 35 -4.33 -5.33 -13.18
N ASP A 36 -5.39 -4.63 -13.57
CA ASP A 36 -6.01 -4.80 -14.87
C ASP A 36 -5.04 -4.37 -15.99
N PHE A 37 -4.76 -5.26 -16.95
CA PHE A 37 -4.01 -4.93 -18.17
C PHE A 37 -4.78 -3.87 -18.95
N THR A 38 -4.31 -2.62 -18.91
CA THR A 38 -5.00 -1.49 -19.54
C THR A 38 -4.48 -1.16 -20.94
N SER A 39 -3.24 -1.54 -21.27
CA SER A 39 -2.68 -1.27 -22.59
C SER A 39 -3.38 -2.07 -23.69
N GLU A 40 -3.54 -1.43 -24.86
CA GLU A 40 -3.94 -2.13 -26.07
C GLU A 40 -2.71 -2.78 -26.74
N ARG A 41 -2.91 -3.98 -27.29
CA ARG A 41 -1.84 -4.79 -27.89
C ARG A 41 -1.14 -4.07 -29.04
N GLY A 42 0.17 -3.86 -28.88
CA GLY A 42 1.03 -3.16 -29.85
C GLY A 42 0.97 -1.65 -29.77
N GLU A 43 0.21 -1.09 -28.82
CA GLU A 43 0.16 0.34 -28.52
C GLU A 43 1.08 0.70 -27.33
N GLU A 44 0.92 1.92 -26.82
CA GLU A 44 1.71 2.40 -25.69
C GLU A 44 1.40 1.61 -24.42
N ILE A 45 2.45 1.34 -23.63
CA ILE A 45 2.36 0.55 -22.39
C ILE A 45 3.24 1.19 -21.31
N SER A 46 2.78 1.16 -20.06
CA SER A 46 3.53 1.65 -18.89
C SER A 46 4.64 0.65 -18.50
N ARG A 47 5.66 1.08 -17.75
CA ARG A 47 6.69 0.14 -17.28
C ARG A 47 6.10 -0.79 -16.23
N ALA A 48 5.21 -0.30 -15.37
CA ALA A 48 4.50 -1.10 -14.38
C ALA A 48 3.78 -2.27 -15.04
N GLU A 49 2.97 -2.03 -16.08
CA GLU A 49 2.26 -3.10 -16.79
C GLU A 49 3.26 -4.07 -17.45
N VAL A 50 4.36 -3.59 -18.02
CA VAL A 50 5.41 -4.46 -18.57
C VAL A 50 5.97 -5.42 -17.52
N LEU A 51 6.25 -4.94 -16.31
CA LEU A 51 6.76 -5.76 -15.22
C LEU A 51 5.71 -6.76 -14.72
N GLU A 52 4.45 -6.37 -14.63
CA GLU A 52 3.36 -7.27 -14.26
C GLU A 52 3.16 -8.37 -15.29
N ARG A 53 3.21 -8.03 -16.58
CA ARG A 53 3.16 -8.99 -17.69
C ARG A 53 4.32 -9.97 -17.62
N ALA A 54 5.53 -9.50 -17.34
CA ALA A 54 6.66 -10.36 -17.06
C ALA A 54 6.42 -11.29 -15.86
N GLN A 55 5.97 -10.74 -14.74
CA GLN A 55 5.68 -11.49 -13.51
C GLN A 55 4.64 -12.60 -13.75
N TYR A 56 3.66 -12.39 -14.63
CA TYR A 56 2.69 -13.43 -15.01
C TYR A 56 3.31 -14.73 -15.47
N TRP A 57 4.23 -14.68 -16.43
CA TRP A 57 4.86 -15.89 -16.97
C TRP A 57 5.88 -16.47 -15.99
N LEU A 58 6.41 -15.66 -15.07
CA LEU A 58 7.18 -16.18 -13.94
C LEU A 58 6.30 -17.00 -12.99
N ASP A 59 5.08 -16.55 -12.70
CA ASP A 59 4.20 -17.22 -11.75
C ASP A 59 3.45 -18.41 -12.37
N HIS A 60 2.98 -18.25 -13.61
CA HIS A 60 2.11 -19.22 -14.29
C HIS A 60 2.88 -20.21 -15.15
N GLN A 61 4.14 -19.90 -15.47
CA GLN A 61 5.04 -20.71 -16.29
C GLN A 61 4.39 -21.16 -17.63
N PRO A 62 4.75 -20.55 -18.78
CA PRO A 62 4.12 -20.85 -20.08
C PRO A 62 4.38 -22.28 -20.60
N GLY A 63 5.11 -23.10 -19.85
CA GLY A 63 5.55 -24.44 -20.23
C GLY A 63 6.99 -24.46 -20.78
N PRO A 64 7.40 -25.56 -21.43
CA PRO A 64 8.78 -25.74 -21.85
C PRO A 64 9.26 -24.69 -22.86
N TYR A 65 10.52 -24.27 -22.72
CA TYR A 65 11.21 -23.40 -23.66
C TYR A 65 11.23 -24.11 -25.02
N ASN A 66 10.65 -23.46 -26.02
CA ASN A 66 10.52 -23.97 -27.36
C ASN A 66 10.22 -22.81 -28.31
N GLN A 67 11.16 -22.54 -29.22
CA GLN A 67 11.10 -21.43 -30.17
C GLN A 67 9.97 -21.57 -31.21
N GLY A 68 9.38 -22.76 -31.37
CA GLY A 68 8.25 -23.02 -32.26
C GLY A 68 6.90 -23.14 -31.56
N ALA A 69 6.86 -23.15 -30.22
CA ALA A 69 5.62 -23.26 -29.46
C ALA A 69 5.22 -21.89 -28.88
N THR A 70 3.92 -21.72 -28.60
CA THR A 70 3.39 -20.48 -28.07
C THR A 70 2.55 -20.69 -26.81
N SER A 71 2.29 -19.62 -26.06
CA SER A 71 1.41 -19.62 -24.90
C SER A 71 0.76 -18.25 -24.70
N PRO A 72 -0.40 -18.19 -24.05
CA PRO A 72 -1.13 -16.95 -23.90
C PRO A 72 -0.39 -15.98 -22.98
N GLY A 73 -0.37 -14.71 -23.38
CA GLY A 73 -0.15 -13.61 -22.45
C GLY A 73 -1.39 -13.34 -21.60
N PRO A 74 -1.31 -12.39 -20.67
CA PRO A 74 -2.44 -12.04 -19.82
C PRO A 74 -3.41 -11.07 -20.50
N GLY A 75 -4.71 -11.21 -20.17
CA GLY A 75 -5.79 -10.27 -20.52
C GLY A 75 -6.45 -10.47 -21.89
N ASP A 76 -5.71 -10.89 -22.92
CA ASP A 76 -6.16 -10.71 -24.32
C ASP A 76 -6.14 -11.98 -25.19
N GLY A 77 -5.75 -13.11 -24.60
CA GLY A 77 -5.64 -14.41 -25.25
C GLY A 77 -4.60 -14.51 -26.37
N TYR A 78 -3.73 -13.51 -26.57
CA TYR A 78 -2.68 -13.58 -27.60
C TYR A 78 -1.63 -14.61 -27.25
N ASN A 79 -1.20 -15.37 -28.24
CA ASN A 79 -0.15 -16.36 -28.08
C ASN A 79 1.23 -15.80 -28.44
N TYR A 80 2.14 -15.82 -27.47
CA TYR A 80 3.54 -15.42 -27.63
C TYR A 80 4.46 -16.64 -27.67
N ARG A 81 5.60 -16.57 -28.38
CA ARG A 81 6.55 -17.70 -28.45
C ARG A 81 7.12 -18.03 -27.07
N ARG A 82 7.36 -19.32 -26.81
CA ARG A 82 7.93 -19.80 -25.56
C ARG A 82 9.45 -19.79 -25.59
N ASP A 83 10.02 -18.62 -25.83
CA ASP A 83 11.46 -18.40 -25.80
C ASP A 83 11.79 -17.01 -25.23
N CYS A 84 13.06 -16.62 -25.27
CA CYS A 84 13.53 -15.39 -24.66
C CYS A 84 12.94 -14.12 -25.31
N SER A 85 12.85 -14.07 -26.64
CA SER A 85 12.27 -12.92 -27.33
C SER A 85 10.74 -12.95 -27.34
N GLY A 86 10.12 -14.12 -27.28
CA GLY A 86 8.69 -14.26 -27.05
C GLY A 86 8.26 -13.83 -25.64
N TYR A 87 9.08 -14.09 -24.62
CA TYR A 87 8.86 -13.57 -23.26
C TYR A 87 8.88 -12.04 -23.23
N VAL A 88 9.87 -11.41 -23.86
CA VAL A 88 9.94 -9.94 -23.98
C VAL A 88 8.77 -9.40 -24.80
N SER A 89 8.39 -10.07 -25.88
CA SER A 89 7.24 -9.68 -26.71
C SER A 89 5.94 -9.71 -25.91
N MET A 90 5.78 -10.71 -25.04
CA MET A 90 4.65 -10.83 -24.12
C MET A 90 4.64 -9.71 -23.11
N ALA A 91 5.79 -9.43 -22.48
CA ALA A 91 5.93 -8.37 -21.48
C ALA A 91 5.62 -6.97 -22.07
N TRP A 92 6.09 -6.67 -23.28
CA TRP A 92 5.79 -5.41 -23.98
C TRP A 92 4.43 -5.37 -24.68
N HIS A 93 3.60 -6.40 -24.51
CA HIS A 93 2.29 -6.50 -25.14
C HIS A 93 2.33 -6.32 -26.67
N LEU A 94 3.40 -6.80 -27.33
CA LEU A 94 3.55 -6.61 -28.77
C LEU A 94 2.43 -7.31 -29.54
N ASN A 95 2.07 -6.75 -30.68
CA ASN A 95 1.19 -7.38 -31.67
C ASN A 95 1.94 -8.33 -32.63
N ALA A 96 3.20 -8.65 -32.30
CA ALA A 96 4.10 -9.49 -33.09
C ALA A 96 5.01 -10.32 -32.18
N ASN A 97 5.68 -11.31 -32.78
CA ASN A 97 6.64 -12.19 -32.12
C ASN A 97 8.01 -12.10 -32.83
N PRO A 98 8.75 -10.99 -32.72
CA PRO A 98 10.09 -10.88 -33.31
C PRO A 98 11.08 -11.89 -32.69
N SER A 99 12.08 -12.31 -33.45
CA SER A 99 13.24 -13.02 -32.91
C SER A 99 14.11 -12.06 -32.09
N THR A 100 15.13 -12.59 -31.41
CA THR A 100 16.12 -11.80 -30.66
C THR A 100 16.81 -10.75 -31.56
N GLU A 101 17.02 -11.09 -32.84
CA GLU A 101 17.58 -10.19 -33.87
C GLU A 101 16.58 -9.13 -34.36
N GLY A 102 15.27 -9.36 -34.15
CA GLY A 102 14.20 -8.45 -34.53
C GLY A 102 13.85 -7.40 -33.47
N ILE A 103 14.27 -7.61 -32.21
CA ILE A 103 14.09 -6.66 -31.10
C ILE A 103 14.56 -5.23 -31.41
N PRO A 104 15.70 -5.00 -32.10
CA PRO A 104 16.16 -3.65 -32.45
C PRO A 104 15.18 -2.81 -33.26
N ASN A 105 14.25 -3.43 -34.00
CA ASN A 105 13.22 -2.71 -34.77
C ASN A 105 12.14 -2.08 -33.88
N TYR A 106 11.97 -2.60 -32.67
CA TYR A 106 11.00 -2.12 -31.68
C TYR A 106 11.68 -1.30 -30.58
N ALA A 107 12.97 -1.52 -30.35
CA ALA A 107 13.70 -0.96 -29.21
C ALA A 107 15.08 -0.41 -29.63
N PRO A 108 15.22 0.92 -29.86
CA PRO A 108 16.51 1.54 -30.11
C PRO A 108 17.47 1.35 -28.92
N SER A 109 18.77 1.43 -29.21
CA SER A 109 19.82 1.30 -28.20
C SER A 109 19.86 2.51 -27.26
N ILE A 110 20.09 2.25 -25.98
CA ILE A 110 20.32 3.25 -24.93
C ILE A 110 21.65 2.97 -24.21
N SER A 111 22.11 3.90 -23.38
CA SER A 111 23.22 3.61 -22.46
C SER A 111 22.78 2.57 -21.43
N LYS A 112 23.70 1.66 -21.05
CA LYS A 112 23.46 0.73 -19.92
C LYS A 112 23.18 1.47 -18.62
N ALA A 113 23.77 2.65 -18.41
CA ALA A 113 23.53 3.47 -17.23
C ALA A 113 22.10 4.04 -17.17
N ASP A 114 21.43 4.15 -18.32
CA ASP A 114 20.09 4.73 -18.44
C ASP A 114 18.98 3.68 -18.32
N LEU A 115 19.31 2.42 -18.03
CA LEU A 115 18.34 1.34 -17.88
C LEU A 115 17.28 1.71 -16.83
N LYS A 116 16.03 1.54 -17.21
CA LYS A 116 14.82 1.66 -16.40
C LYS A 116 14.01 0.37 -16.46
N PRO A 117 13.17 0.06 -15.46
CA PRO A 117 12.35 -1.15 -15.45
C PRO A 117 11.57 -1.34 -16.77
N GLY A 118 11.54 -2.57 -17.29
CA GLY A 118 10.89 -2.86 -18.58
C GLY A 118 11.76 -2.61 -19.83
N ASP A 119 12.95 -2.03 -19.69
CA ASP A 119 13.97 -2.04 -20.74
C ASP A 119 14.55 -3.47 -20.91
N VAL A 120 15.33 -3.71 -21.97
CA VAL A 120 15.95 -5.02 -22.22
C VAL A 120 17.46 -4.94 -22.38
N LEU A 121 18.11 -6.05 -22.04
CA LEU A 121 19.48 -6.35 -22.44
C LEU A 121 19.42 -7.37 -23.57
N ASN A 122 19.88 -6.98 -24.75
CA ASN A 122 19.79 -7.76 -25.97
C ASN A 122 21.20 -8.15 -26.45
N SER A 123 21.54 -9.44 -26.36
CA SER A 123 22.64 -10.05 -27.10
C SER A 123 22.10 -10.50 -28.46
N TYR A 124 22.40 -9.72 -29.50
CA TYR A 124 21.68 -9.68 -30.78
C TYR A 124 21.28 -11.04 -31.37
N SER A 125 22.21 -11.99 -31.43
CA SER A 125 22.01 -13.32 -32.02
C SER A 125 21.84 -14.45 -31.00
N GLU A 126 21.88 -14.14 -29.71
CA GLU A 126 21.97 -15.18 -28.66
C GLU A 126 20.79 -15.14 -27.71
N HIS A 127 20.54 -13.99 -27.06
CA HIS A 127 19.62 -13.93 -25.93
C HIS A 127 19.09 -12.52 -25.65
N VAL A 128 17.93 -12.44 -25.00
CA VAL A 128 17.36 -11.18 -24.51
C VAL A 128 16.75 -11.36 -23.13
N LEU A 129 16.99 -10.37 -22.27
CA LEU A 129 16.58 -10.33 -20.87
C LEU A 129 15.75 -9.07 -20.63
N LEU A 130 14.73 -9.16 -19.78
CA LEU A 130 13.95 -7.99 -19.37
C LEU A 130 14.50 -7.43 -18.05
N PHE A 131 14.99 -6.20 -18.08
CA PHE A 131 15.52 -5.51 -16.91
C PHE A 131 14.39 -5.18 -15.93
N LYS A 132 14.55 -5.56 -14.67
CA LYS A 132 13.60 -5.27 -13.59
C LYS A 132 14.03 -4.04 -12.80
N SER A 133 15.24 -4.04 -12.25
CA SER A 133 15.74 -2.94 -11.41
C SER A 133 17.26 -2.99 -11.21
N TRP A 134 17.82 -1.88 -10.74
CA TRP A 134 19.16 -1.84 -10.18
C TRP A 134 19.18 -2.53 -8.81
N ALA A 135 20.18 -3.37 -8.57
CA ALA A 135 20.36 -4.06 -7.30
C ALA A 135 21.24 -3.29 -6.32
N ASN A 136 21.90 -2.21 -6.77
CA ASN A 136 22.74 -1.34 -5.96
C ASN A 136 22.78 0.09 -6.50
N LYS A 137 23.10 1.05 -5.63
CA LYS A 137 23.13 2.49 -5.95
C LYS A 137 24.18 2.85 -6.99
N GLU A 138 25.25 2.08 -7.13
CA GLU A 138 26.31 2.32 -8.10
C GLU A 138 25.95 1.89 -9.53
N HIS A 139 24.75 1.36 -9.75
CA HIS A 139 24.28 0.88 -11.06
C HIS A 139 25.24 -0.11 -11.73
N THR A 140 25.83 -1.02 -10.93
CA THR A 140 26.75 -2.06 -11.42
C THR A 140 26.18 -3.46 -11.35
N ARG A 141 25.04 -3.64 -10.66
CA ARG A 141 24.35 -4.91 -10.49
C ARG A 141 22.86 -4.77 -10.77
N ILE A 142 22.27 -5.81 -11.35
CA ILE A 142 20.90 -5.78 -11.86
C ILE A 142 20.06 -6.95 -11.36
N ASN A 143 18.76 -6.72 -11.31
CA ASN A 143 17.73 -7.75 -11.24
C ASN A 143 17.04 -7.84 -12.60
N TYR A 144 16.80 -9.04 -13.12
CA TYR A 144 16.14 -9.22 -14.43
C TYR A 144 15.28 -10.48 -14.49
N TYR A 145 14.32 -10.47 -15.40
CA TYR A 145 13.57 -11.66 -15.79
C TYR A 145 14.16 -12.28 -17.05
N THR A 146 14.13 -13.61 -17.12
CA THR A 146 14.63 -14.36 -18.27
C THR A 146 13.79 -15.59 -18.57
N PHE A 147 13.64 -15.87 -19.86
CA PHE A 147 13.22 -17.16 -20.36
C PHE A 147 14.26 -17.74 -21.33
N GLY A 148 15.52 -17.82 -20.93
CA GLY A 148 16.59 -18.50 -21.70
C GLY A 148 16.58 -20.03 -21.60
N SER A 149 15.82 -20.56 -20.64
CA SER A 149 15.61 -22.00 -20.41
C SER A 149 14.36 -22.19 -19.57
N THR A 150 13.79 -23.39 -19.50
CA THR A 150 12.73 -23.71 -18.52
C THR A 150 13.32 -23.86 -17.12
N PRO A 151 12.64 -23.38 -16.07
CA PRO A 151 11.47 -22.48 -16.06
C PRO A 151 11.83 -21.02 -16.40
N VAL A 152 10.83 -20.17 -16.62
CA VAL A 152 11.00 -18.70 -16.55
C VAL A 152 11.56 -18.36 -15.17
N LYS A 153 12.58 -17.49 -15.12
CA LYS A 153 13.33 -17.18 -13.89
C LYS A 153 13.43 -15.68 -13.69
N MET A 154 13.51 -15.28 -12.42
CA MET A 154 14.02 -13.97 -12.02
C MET A 154 15.40 -14.17 -11.39
N ARG A 155 16.37 -13.36 -11.79
CA ARG A 155 17.73 -13.38 -11.27
C ARG A 155 17.99 -12.06 -10.56
N THR A 156 18.48 -12.13 -9.34
CA THR A 156 18.81 -10.95 -8.54
C THR A 156 20.31 -10.74 -8.43
N ASN A 157 20.69 -9.48 -8.21
CA ASN A 157 22.02 -9.08 -7.82
C ASN A 157 23.12 -9.59 -8.79
N VAL A 158 22.92 -9.49 -10.11
CA VAL A 158 23.86 -9.98 -11.14
C VAL A 158 24.78 -8.85 -11.63
N PRO A 159 26.10 -9.04 -11.76
CA PRO A 159 27.00 -8.03 -12.33
C PRO A 159 26.64 -7.67 -13.78
N LEU A 160 26.49 -6.38 -14.10
CA LEU A 160 26.10 -5.93 -15.44
C LEU A 160 27.30 -5.81 -16.42
N TYR A 161 28.49 -5.56 -15.89
CA TYR A 161 29.66 -5.18 -16.68
C TYR A 161 30.76 -6.24 -16.72
N SER A 162 30.58 -7.39 -16.07
CA SER A 162 31.60 -8.42 -15.98
C SER A 162 31.03 -9.83 -15.92
N GLY A 163 31.83 -10.81 -16.32
CA GLY A 163 31.44 -12.22 -16.32
C GLY A 163 30.35 -12.54 -17.35
N ASN A 164 29.48 -13.48 -17.01
CA ASN A 164 28.38 -13.93 -17.86
C ASN A 164 27.03 -13.55 -17.23
N ILE A 165 26.10 -13.12 -18.08
CA ILE A 165 24.69 -12.91 -17.75
C ILE A 165 23.88 -13.94 -18.53
N ASP A 166 23.26 -14.86 -17.78
CA ASP A 166 22.48 -15.99 -18.30
C ASP A 166 23.24 -16.80 -19.37
N SER A 167 24.45 -17.24 -19.00
CA SER A 167 25.40 -18.00 -19.83
C SER A 167 26.11 -17.26 -20.96
N HIS A 168 25.75 -16.02 -21.28
CA HIS A 168 26.42 -15.22 -22.32
C HIS A 168 27.32 -14.13 -21.72
N PRO A 169 28.46 -13.78 -22.35
CA PRO A 169 29.31 -12.69 -21.87
C PRO A 169 28.53 -11.38 -21.66
N ALA A 170 28.74 -10.73 -20.51
CA ALA A 170 28.08 -9.45 -20.18
C ALA A 170 28.35 -8.35 -21.23
N SER A 171 29.49 -8.44 -21.92
CA SER A 171 29.90 -7.56 -23.02
C SER A 171 29.02 -7.67 -24.27
N ASN A 172 28.33 -8.79 -24.48
CA ASN A 172 27.52 -9.01 -25.69
C ASN A 172 26.18 -8.27 -25.62
N TYR A 173 25.71 -7.96 -24.42
CA TYR A 173 24.41 -7.33 -24.22
C TYR A 173 24.45 -5.82 -24.49
N VAL A 174 23.57 -5.36 -25.38
CA VAL A 174 23.26 -3.96 -25.61
C VAL A 174 21.96 -3.61 -24.91
N ALA A 175 21.94 -2.52 -24.14
CA ALA A 175 20.72 -2.01 -23.51
C ALA A 175 19.82 -1.36 -24.56
N ARG A 176 18.51 -1.66 -24.52
CA ARG A 176 17.52 -1.14 -25.47
C ARG A 176 16.22 -0.81 -24.75
N ARG A 177 15.53 0.22 -25.24
CA ARG A 177 14.25 0.69 -24.70
C ARG A 177 13.17 0.56 -25.75
N TYR A 178 12.06 -0.08 -25.42
CA TYR A 178 10.92 -0.21 -26.32
C TYR A 178 10.35 1.17 -26.70
N SER A 179 10.14 1.43 -28.00
CA SER A 179 9.77 2.75 -28.49
C SER A 179 8.39 3.24 -28.04
N LYS A 180 7.49 2.33 -27.66
CA LYS A 180 6.16 2.67 -27.13
C LYS A 180 6.05 2.45 -25.61
N ILE A 181 7.17 2.23 -24.90
CA ILE A 181 7.14 2.21 -23.44
C ILE A 181 7.04 3.64 -22.94
N LYS A 182 6.05 3.91 -22.10
CA LYS A 182 5.98 5.13 -21.33
C LYS A 182 6.69 4.89 -20.01
N ASP A 183 7.50 5.84 -19.58
CA ASP A 183 7.74 5.95 -18.15
C ASP A 183 6.36 6.04 -17.49
N ASP A 184 6.18 5.30 -16.40
CA ASP A 184 5.03 5.56 -15.56
C ASP A 184 5.07 7.07 -15.26
N VAL A 185 3.94 7.78 -15.39
CA VAL A 185 3.80 9.10 -14.77
C VAL A 185 4.33 8.88 -13.36
N PRO A 186 5.41 9.55 -12.92
CA PRO A 186 6.25 9.09 -11.83
C PRO A 186 5.35 8.49 -10.78
N GLU A 187 5.35 7.16 -10.71
CA GLU A 187 4.57 6.49 -9.67
C GLU A 187 5.17 7.07 -8.41
N THR A 188 4.38 7.91 -7.74
CA THR A 188 4.52 8.16 -6.33
C THR A 188 4.78 6.77 -5.74
N PRO A 189 5.99 6.52 -5.20
CA PRO A 189 6.51 5.16 -4.96
C PRO A 189 5.42 4.39 -4.24
N VAL A 190 4.87 3.29 -4.81
CA VAL A 190 3.64 2.58 -4.32
C VAL A 190 3.42 3.00 -2.90
N GLN A 191 2.63 4.07 -2.73
CA GLN A 191 2.54 4.72 -1.43
C GLN A 191 1.84 3.64 -0.63
N ARG A 192 2.60 2.90 0.20
CA ARG A 192 2.00 2.09 1.24
C ARG A 192 1.01 3.04 1.86
N SER A 193 -0.26 2.67 1.82
CA SER A 193 -1.29 3.57 2.27
C SER A 193 -0.85 4.11 3.63
N THR A 194 -0.94 5.41 3.86
CA THR A 194 -0.35 5.99 5.07
C THR A 194 -0.94 5.39 6.35
N ALA A 195 -2.02 4.60 6.26
CA ALA A 195 -2.61 3.81 7.35
C ALA A 195 -2.39 2.28 7.26
N ASP A 196 -1.40 1.78 6.51
CA ASP A 196 -1.07 0.35 6.43
C ASP A 196 -0.35 -0.12 7.72
N VAL A 197 -1.04 -0.96 8.49
CA VAL A 197 -0.54 -1.52 9.75
C VAL A 197 0.06 -2.90 9.52
N THR A 198 -0.50 -3.67 8.59
CA THR A 198 -0.14 -5.06 8.32
C THR A 198 1.04 -5.22 7.36
N GLY A 199 1.38 -4.18 6.60
CA GLY A 199 2.38 -4.19 5.54
C GLY A 199 1.88 -4.78 4.23
N ASP A 200 0.56 -4.96 4.07
CA ASP A 200 -0.03 -5.58 2.88
C ASP A 200 -0.35 -4.58 1.75
N GLY A 201 -0.04 -3.30 1.97
CA GLY A 201 -0.22 -2.20 1.03
C GLY A 201 -1.56 -1.49 1.14
N PHE A 202 -2.51 -1.99 1.95
CA PHE A 202 -3.83 -1.39 2.10
C PHE A 202 -3.97 -0.68 3.45
N ALA A 203 -4.71 0.44 3.48
CA ALA A 203 -4.95 1.15 4.75
C ALA A 203 -5.84 0.34 5.68
N ASP A 204 -5.31 -0.05 6.84
CA ASP A 204 -6.05 -0.69 7.92
C ASP A 204 -6.74 0.34 8.81
N LEU A 205 -7.67 -0.10 9.66
CA LEU A 205 -8.23 0.75 10.71
C LEU A 205 -7.80 0.26 12.09
N VAL A 206 -7.28 1.19 12.90
CA VAL A 206 -7.01 0.95 14.31
C VAL A 206 -7.99 1.74 15.16
N THR A 207 -8.63 1.07 16.11
CA THR A 207 -9.62 1.68 16.98
C THR A 207 -9.33 1.47 18.44
N THR A 208 -9.73 2.45 19.25
CA THR A 208 -9.74 2.31 20.70
C THR A 208 -11.17 2.31 21.21
N THR A 209 -11.43 1.57 22.28
CA THR A 209 -12.70 1.60 23.01
C THR A 209 -12.52 2.32 24.35
N SER A 210 -13.64 2.75 24.96
CA SER A 210 -13.63 3.43 26.26
C SER A 210 -13.13 2.57 27.42
N ASP A 211 -13.21 1.24 27.31
CA ASP A 211 -12.57 0.28 28.24
C ASP A 211 -11.08 0.07 27.95
N GLY A 212 -10.52 0.79 26.97
CA GLY A 212 -9.10 0.87 26.67
C GLY A 212 -8.54 -0.27 25.83
N LYS A 213 -9.38 -1.05 25.14
CA LYS A 213 -8.90 -2.06 24.17
C LYS A 213 -8.50 -1.38 22.87
N LEU A 214 -7.46 -1.91 22.24
CA LEU A 214 -7.03 -1.55 20.89
C LEU A 214 -7.44 -2.67 19.94
N TRP A 215 -8.15 -2.33 18.88
CA TRP A 215 -8.59 -3.25 17.84
C TRP A 215 -8.01 -2.84 16.50
N MET A 216 -7.62 -3.81 15.69
CA MET A 216 -7.21 -3.63 14.30
C MET A 216 -8.23 -4.30 13.39
N TYR A 217 -8.60 -3.61 12.33
CA TYR A 217 -9.49 -4.09 11.28
C TYR A 217 -8.72 -4.04 9.98
N ALA A 218 -8.32 -5.21 9.48
CA ALA A 218 -7.53 -5.31 8.27
C ALA A 218 -8.36 -4.92 7.04
N ASN A 219 -7.73 -4.25 6.09
CA ASN A 219 -8.37 -3.85 4.85
C ASN A 219 -8.17 -4.89 3.75
N ASN A 220 -9.15 -5.80 3.63
CA ASN A 220 -9.14 -6.84 2.60
C ASN A 220 -9.83 -6.38 1.30
N TYR A 221 -9.82 -5.08 0.98
CA TYR A 221 -10.58 -4.47 -0.13
C TYR A 221 -10.48 -5.26 -1.44
N VAL A 222 -9.24 -5.60 -1.83
CA VAL A 222 -8.94 -6.28 -3.10
C VAL A 222 -9.03 -7.81 -2.98
N ARG A 223 -8.90 -8.37 -1.76
CA ARG A 223 -8.79 -9.82 -1.54
C ARG A 223 -10.12 -10.56 -1.41
N ASP A 224 -11.16 -9.92 -0.85
CA ASP A 224 -12.38 -10.61 -0.38
C ASP A 224 -13.70 -10.11 -1.02
N ASP A 225 -13.71 -9.62 -2.26
CA ASP A 225 -14.92 -9.16 -2.96
C ASP A 225 -15.80 -8.17 -2.14
N GLY A 226 -15.17 -7.24 -1.40
CA GLY A 226 -15.85 -6.00 -0.95
C GLY A 226 -16.50 -6.01 0.44
N GLN A 227 -15.86 -6.60 1.46
CA GLN A 227 -16.18 -6.32 2.88
C GLN A 227 -14.91 -6.03 3.69
N PRO A 228 -14.24 -4.87 3.47
CA PRO A 228 -13.13 -4.46 4.32
C PRO A 228 -13.61 -4.30 5.77
N TYR A 229 -12.72 -4.50 6.74
CA TYR A 229 -13.02 -4.33 8.16
C TYR A 229 -14.07 -5.29 8.76
N SER A 230 -14.31 -6.43 8.11
CA SER A 230 -15.35 -7.38 8.52
C SER A 230 -15.05 -8.14 9.83
N ALA A 231 -13.79 -8.21 10.26
CA ALA A 231 -13.40 -8.85 11.52
C ALA A 231 -12.29 -8.07 12.22
N GLY A 232 -12.58 -7.59 13.42
CA GLY A 232 -11.60 -6.92 14.28
C GLY A 232 -10.76 -7.91 15.07
N THR A 233 -9.46 -7.67 15.16
CA THR A 233 -8.54 -8.38 16.06
C THR A 233 -8.14 -7.45 17.19
N GLN A 234 -8.31 -7.89 18.44
CA GLN A 234 -7.80 -7.13 19.57
C GLN A 234 -6.27 -7.25 19.60
N ILE A 235 -5.58 -6.13 19.42
CA ILE A 235 -4.11 -6.05 19.35
C ILE A 235 -3.48 -5.35 20.56
N GLY A 236 -4.31 -4.84 21.48
CA GLY A 236 -3.78 -4.18 22.67
C GLY A 236 -4.82 -3.86 23.75
N ASN A 237 -4.34 -3.32 24.86
CA ASN A 237 -5.13 -2.82 25.99
C ASN A 237 -4.41 -1.63 26.67
N GLY A 238 -5.08 -0.93 27.59
CA GLY A 238 -4.52 0.22 28.32
C GLY A 238 -4.62 1.57 27.59
N TRP A 239 -5.28 1.61 26.43
CA TRP A 239 -5.36 2.80 25.58
C TRP A 239 -6.37 3.85 26.06
N GLY A 240 -7.22 3.52 27.03
CA GLY A 240 -8.18 4.45 27.63
C GLY A 240 -7.52 5.58 28.45
N SER A 241 -6.20 5.50 28.67
CA SER A 241 -5.41 6.56 29.31
C SER A 241 -5.07 7.73 28.38
N PHE A 242 -5.28 7.57 27.07
CA PHE A 242 -5.03 8.59 26.06
C PHE A 242 -6.31 9.38 25.73
N THR A 243 -6.19 10.70 25.64
CA THR A 243 -7.26 11.61 25.19
C THR A 243 -7.37 11.68 23.68
N SER A 244 -6.29 11.35 22.97
CA SER A 244 -6.24 11.25 21.51
C SER A 244 -5.26 10.15 21.14
N VAL A 245 -5.63 9.38 20.11
CA VAL A 245 -4.78 8.35 19.49
C VAL A 245 -4.96 8.49 17.98
N PHE A 246 -3.86 8.60 17.26
CA PHE A 246 -3.86 8.72 15.81
C PHE A 246 -2.63 8.03 15.22
N GLY A 247 -2.73 7.58 13.97
CA GLY A 247 -1.60 7.01 13.26
C GLY A 247 -0.67 8.10 12.72
N ALA A 248 0.64 7.83 12.70
CA ALA A 248 1.65 8.58 11.95
C ALA A 248 2.85 7.65 11.68
N ASP A 249 3.49 7.68 10.50
CA ASP A 249 4.79 7.01 10.32
C ASP A 249 5.88 7.94 10.87
N VAL A 250 6.12 7.83 12.18
CA VAL A 250 7.08 8.68 12.89
C VAL A 250 8.48 8.16 12.71
N THR A 251 8.65 6.84 12.60
CA THR A 251 9.92 6.15 12.37
C THR A 251 10.47 6.30 10.95
N GLY A 252 9.61 6.54 9.96
CA GLY A 252 9.96 6.63 8.55
C GLY A 252 10.32 5.26 7.95
N ASP A 253 9.90 4.17 8.58
CA ASP A 253 10.16 2.80 8.11
C ASP A 253 9.03 2.25 7.23
N GLY A 254 8.05 3.09 6.89
CA GLY A 254 6.93 2.77 6.02
C GLY A 254 5.88 1.91 6.71
N TYR A 255 5.88 1.84 8.05
CA TYR A 255 4.85 1.19 8.85
C TYR A 255 4.14 2.24 9.71
N ARG A 256 2.81 2.21 9.74
CA ARG A 256 2.05 3.22 10.49
C ARG A 256 2.21 3.03 12.00
N ASP A 257 2.94 3.92 12.67
CA ASP A 257 3.02 3.98 14.14
C ASP A 257 1.73 4.53 14.76
N LEU A 258 1.58 4.38 16.07
CA LEU A 258 0.58 5.10 16.86
C LEU A 258 1.19 6.18 17.72
N VAL A 259 0.56 7.35 17.70
CA VAL A 259 0.87 8.46 18.57
C VAL A 259 -0.31 8.72 19.50
N GLY A 260 -0.03 8.80 20.80
CA GLY A 260 -1.02 9.00 21.85
C GLY A 260 -0.74 10.25 22.68
N ILE A 261 -1.77 11.03 22.98
CA ILE A 261 -1.71 12.19 23.89
C ILE A 261 -2.43 11.84 25.19
N LYS A 262 -1.77 12.03 26.34
CA LYS A 262 -2.38 11.87 27.66
C LYS A 262 -2.97 13.17 28.19
N THR A 263 -3.83 13.06 29.21
CA THR A 263 -4.43 14.22 29.90
C THR A 263 -3.40 15.18 30.51
N ASP A 264 -2.26 14.65 30.96
CA ASP A 264 -1.13 15.43 31.46
C ASP A 264 -0.33 16.17 30.36
N GLY A 265 -0.71 15.98 29.09
CA GLY A 265 -0.09 16.61 27.93
C GLY A 265 1.15 15.88 27.41
N THR A 266 1.52 14.73 27.96
CA THR A 266 2.61 13.92 27.40
C THR A 266 2.21 13.29 26.07
N LEU A 267 3.14 13.33 25.11
CA LEU A 267 3.01 12.69 23.79
C LEU A 267 3.83 11.40 23.78
N TRP A 268 3.21 10.31 23.37
CA TRP A 268 3.81 8.98 23.37
C TRP A 268 3.79 8.39 21.97
N LEU A 269 4.90 7.78 21.57
CA LEU A 269 5.05 7.01 20.35
C LEU A 269 5.01 5.52 20.70
N TYR A 270 4.23 4.76 19.94
CA TYR A 270 4.20 3.31 19.92
C TYR A 270 4.59 2.86 18.50
N PRO A 271 5.86 2.48 18.29
CA PRO A 271 6.31 2.11 16.96
C PRO A 271 5.64 0.84 16.43
N ASN A 272 5.42 0.77 15.12
CA ASN A 272 4.90 -0.42 14.45
C ASN A 272 6.03 -1.35 14.00
N ASN A 273 6.48 -2.21 14.90
CA ASN A 273 7.52 -3.21 14.62
C ASN A 273 6.95 -4.56 14.16
N ILE A 274 5.84 -4.57 13.42
CA ILE A 274 5.07 -5.80 13.13
C ILE A 274 5.89 -6.92 12.49
N GLU A 275 6.82 -6.59 11.59
CA GLU A 275 7.72 -7.58 10.97
C GLU A 275 8.68 -8.20 11.98
N ARG A 276 9.30 -7.37 12.82
CA ARG A 276 10.26 -7.78 13.86
C ARG A 276 9.57 -8.62 14.94
N ASP A 277 8.32 -8.29 15.24
CA ASP A 277 7.56 -8.81 16.37
C ASP A 277 6.56 -9.91 15.99
N ASN A 278 6.79 -10.60 14.86
CA ASN A 278 6.01 -11.74 14.37
C ASN A 278 4.50 -11.45 14.23
N GLY A 279 4.14 -10.30 13.66
CA GLY A 279 2.75 -9.94 13.42
C GLY A 279 2.07 -9.17 14.55
N VAL A 280 2.82 -8.75 15.58
CA VAL A 280 2.26 -7.98 16.71
C VAL A 280 2.74 -6.51 16.64
N PRO A 281 1.87 -5.56 16.28
CA PRO A 281 2.24 -4.14 16.26
C PRO A 281 2.19 -3.52 17.67
N TYR A 282 2.81 -2.35 17.83
CA TYR A 282 2.65 -1.44 18.99
C TYR A 282 3.04 -2.02 20.36
N SER A 283 4.13 -2.80 20.41
CA SER A 283 4.69 -3.32 21.65
C SER A 283 4.93 -2.21 22.69
N SER A 284 4.39 -2.39 23.90
CA SER A 284 4.60 -1.46 25.02
C SER A 284 6.06 -1.37 25.48
N ALA A 285 6.90 -2.35 25.13
CA ALA A 285 8.33 -2.33 25.47
C ALA A 285 9.11 -1.30 24.64
N ASP A 286 8.61 -0.96 23.45
CA ASP A 286 9.21 0.02 22.54
C ASP A 286 8.56 1.41 22.66
N ALA A 287 7.48 1.51 23.45
CA ALA A 287 6.78 2.75 23.66
C ALA A 287 7.66 3.78 24.38
N ARG A 288 7.70 5.01 23.85
CA ARG A 288 8.51 6.08 24.43
C ARG A 288 7.79 7.41 24.41
N GLN A 289 8.03 8.23 25.42
CA GLN A 289 7.58 9.61 25.43
C GLN A 289 8.42 10.43 24.46
N ILE A 290 7.75 11.18 23.58
CA ILE A 290 8.37 11.97 22.51
C ILE A 290 7.99 13.47 22.58
N GLY A 291 7.23 13.87 23.60
CA GLY A 291 6.87 15.28 23.81
C GLY A 291 6.10 15.56 25.09
N THR A 292 5.87 16.84 25.34
CA THR A 292 5.12 17.38 26.49
C THR A 292 4.24 18.55 26.05
N SER A 293 3.23 18.89 26.85
CA SER A 293 2.33 20.04 26.63
C SER A 293 1.50 19.95 25.35
N TRP A 294 1.16 18.74 24.89
CA TRP A 294 0.33 18.53 23.69
C TRP A 294 -1.17 18.66 23.95
N ASN A 295 -1.59 18.67 25.22
CA ASN A 295 -2.98 18.93 25.63
C ASN A 295 -3.44 20.39 25.39
N ILE A 296 -2.56 21.27 24.91
CA ILE A 296 -2.91 22.64 24.50
C ILE A 296 -3.65 22.67 23.16
N PHE A 297 -3.59 21.58 22.38
CA PHE A 297 -4.20 21.49 21.06
C PHE A 297 -5.60 20.88 21.15
N SER A 298 -6.51 21.45 20.36
CA SER A 298 -7.86 20.94 20.19
C SER A 298 -7.95 19.82 19.14
N LYS A 299 -7.00 19.80 18.20
CA LYS A 299 -6.85 18.77 17.16
C LYS A 299 -5.36 18.56 16.93
N VAL A 300 -4.96 17.30 16.79
CA VAL A 300 -3.61 16.88 16.42
C VAL A 300 -3.73 15.72 15.45
N PHE A 301 -2.96 15.74 14.37
CA PHE A 301 -2.92 14.67 13.38
C PHE A 301 -1.55 14.62 12.71
N GLY A 302 -1.22 13.47 12.11
CA GLY A 302 -0.02 13.29 11.30
C GLY A 302 -0.25 13.72 9.85
N ALA A 303 0.75 14.35 9.24
CA ALA A 303 0.77 14.75 7.83
C ALA A 303 2.22 14.99 7.38
N ASP A 304 2.62 14.57 6.19
CA ASP A 304 3.90 15.01 5.59
C ASP A 304 3.68 16.39 4.96
N VAL A 305 3.86 17.44 5.77
CA VAL A 305 3.65 18.83 5.37
C VAL A 305 4.89 19.36 4.65
N THR A 306 6.08 18.93 5.09
CA THR A 306 7.38 19.30 4.51
C THR A 306 7.62 18.70 3.13
N GLY A 307 6.99 17.57 2.82
CA GLY A 307 7.18 16.81 1.59
C GLY A 307 8.51 16.04 1.58
N ASP A 308 9.07 15.73 2.76
CA ASP A 308 10.36 15.04 2.86
C ASP A 308 10.23 13.53 3.10
N GLY A 309 9.00 13.00 3.07
CA GLY A 309 8.69 11.59 3.23
C GLY A 309 8.53 11.14 4.68
N TYR A 310 8.68 12.03 5.66
CA TYR A 310 8.46 11.72 7.07
C TYR A 310 7.16 12.34 7.56
N THR A 311 6.41 11.62 8.40
CA THR A 311 5.14 12.16 8.93
C THR A 311 5.42 13.23 9.99
N ASP A 312 5.08 14.49 9.69
CA ASP A 312 5.07 15.60 10.65
C ASP A 312 3.83 15.55 11.56
N LEU A 313 3.81 16.39 12.60
CA LEU A 313 2.58 16.66 13.36
C LEU A 313 2.05 18.06 13.11
N VAL A 314 0.75 18.14 12.91
CA VAL A 314 0.01 19.39 12.85
C VAL A 314 -0.87 19.52 14.09
N GLY A 315 -0.73 20.62 14.82
CA GLY A 315 -1.53 20.95 15.99
C GLY A 315 -2.36 22.21 15.80
N ILE A 316 -3.67 22.13 16.04
CA ILE A 316 -4.59 23.28 15.97
C ILE A 316 -5.04 23.67 17.38
N LYS A 317 -4.72 24.89 17.79
CA LYS A 317 -5.17 25.45 19.09
C LYS A 317 -6.65 25.82 19.04
N PRO A 318 -7.32 25.94 20.21
CA PRO A 318 -8.71 26.39 20.28
C PRO A 318 -8.98 27.76 19.64
N ASP A 319 -7.97 28.65 19.60
CA ASP A 319 -8.06 29.95 18.92
C ASP A 319 -7.96 29.87 17.38
N GLY A 320 -7.76 28.67 16.84
CA GLY A 320 -7.63 28.40 15.42
C GLY A 320 -6.23 28.61 14.84
N THR A 321 -5.22 28.86 15.68
CA THR A 321 -3.83 28.90 15.25
C THR A 321 -3.32 27.49 14.96
N MET A 322 -2.71 27.30 13.80
CA MET A 322 -2.18 26.01 13.33
C MET A 322 -0.65 26.01 13.36
N PHE A 323 -0.07 24.99 13.98
CA PHE A 323 1.36 24.80 14.13
C PHE A 323 1.81 23.48 13.48
N LEU A 324 2.95 23.55 12.80
CA LEU A 324 3.71 22.42 12.28
C LEU A 324 4.83 22.08 13.26
N TYR A 325 5.00 20.77 13.50
CA TYR A 325 6.15 20.18 14.17
C TYR A 325 6.79 19.20 13.19
N ALA A 326 7.79 19.69 12.44
CA ALA A 326 8.42 18.91 11.39
C ALA A 326 9.17 17.70 11.97
N ASN A 327 9.10 16.56 11.29
CA ASN A 327 9.76 15.34 11.69
C ASN A 327 11.28 15.41 11.41
N ASN A 328 12.07 15.11 12.44
CA ASN A 328 13.53 15.20 12.49
C ASN A 328 14.15 13.91 13.01
N ILE A 329 13.42 12.80 13.05
CA ILE A 329 13.84 11.59 13.77
C ILE A 329 15.24 11.09 13.38
N GLU A 330 15.59 11.18 12.09
CA GLU A 330 16.92 10.80 11.58
C GLU A 330 18.03 11.79 11.93
N ARG A 331 17.68 13.06 12.14
CA ARG A 331 18.63 14.16 12.36
C ARG A 331 18.95 14.36 13.83
N ASP A 332 18.00 14.07 14.71
CA ASP A 332 18.06 14.42 16.14
C ASP A 332 18.14 13.18 17.06
N ASN A 333 18.89 12.14 16.64
CA ASN A 333 19.14 10.91 17.43
C ASN A 333 17.87 10.26 17.99
N GLY A 334 16.78 10.21 17.22
CA GLY A 334 15.53 9.59 17.63
C GLY A 334 14.54 10.51 18.38
N VAL A 335 14.84 11.81 18.50
CA VAL A 335 13.84 12.83 18.90
C VAL A 335 13.09 13.28 17.64
N PRO A 336 11.79 12.96 17.51
CA PRO A 336 11.14 13.06 16.22
C PRO A 336 10.72 14.47 15.84
N TYR A 337 10.52 15.43 16.75
CA TYR A 337 9.88 16.70 16.36
C TYR A 337 10.67 17.95 16.70
N SER A 338 10.78 18.83 15.70
CA SER A 338 11.39 20.16 15.78
C SER A 338 10.56 21.16 16.60
N ALA A 339 11.09 22.37 16.76
CA ALA A 339 10.35 23.47 17.36
C ALA A 339 9.15 23.88 16.49
N ALA A 340 8.04 24.24 17.14
CA ALA A 340 6.79 24.58 16.48
C ALA A 340 6.95 25.78 15.51
N THR A 341 6.48 25.61 14.29
CA THR A 341 6.35 26.69 13.29
C THR A 341 4.88 26.99 13.06
N GLN A 342 4.47 28.25 13.15
CA GLN A 342 3.09 28.61 12.82
C GLN A 342 2.90 28.56 11.30
N ILE A 343 1.94 27.77 10.83
CA ILE A 343 1.65 27.59 9.41
C ILE A 343 0.23 28.03 9.01
N GLY A 344 -0.60 28.46 9.96
CA GLY A 344 -1.94 28.96 9.64
C GLY A 344 -2.68 29.61 10.81
N SER A 345 -3.83 30.20 10.48
CA SER A 345 -4.79 30.78 11.42
C SER A 345 -6.22 30.60 10.88
N GLY A 346 -7.23 30.75 11.76
CA GLY A 346 -8.64 30.62 11.37
C GLY A 346 -9.17 29.19 11.28
N TRP A 347 -8.40 28.20 11.73
CA TRP A 347 -8.76 26.78 11.65
C TRP A 347 -9.75 26.31 12.74
N GLY A 348 -10.06 27.16 13.72
CA GLY A 348 -10.95 26.83 14.83
C GLY A 348 -12.41 26.59 14.41
N GLY A 349 -12.81 27.10 13.25
CA GLY A 349 -14.17 26.93 12.70
C GLY A 349 -14.44 25.56 12.07
N PHE A 350 -13.42 24.71 11.89
CA PHE A 350 -13.58 23.38 11.34
C PHE A 350 -13.90 22.36 12.42
N THR A 351 -14.92 21.55 12.15
CA THR A 351 -15.35 20.46 13.03
C THR A 351 -14.35 19.32 12.99
N GLN A 352 -13.79 19.03 11.82
CA GLN A 352 -12.80 17.99 11.58
C GLN A 352 -11.77 18.48 10.56
N VAL A 353 -10.52 18.07 10.74
CA VAL A 353 -9.40 18.32 9.81
C VAL A 353 -8.58 17.05 9.75
N VAL A 354 -8.34 16.53 8.55
CA VAL A 354 -7.48 15.36 8.31
C VAL A 354 -6.48 15.68 7.20
N GLY A 355 -5.30 15.06 7.27
CA GLY A 355 -4.27 15.17 6.24
C GLY A 355 -4.22 13.91 5.39
N ALA A 356 -4.22 14.06 4.07
CA ALA A 356 -3.90 13.01 3.10
C ALA A 356 -3.65 13.62 1.70
N ASP A 357 -2.97 12.91 0.81
CA ASP A 357 -2.79 13.34 -0.58
C ASP A 357 -4.06 13.05 -1.40
N LEU A 358 -4.94 14.06 -1.52
CA LEU A 358 -6.19 13.93 -2.28
C LEU A 358 -6.03 14.35 -3.73
N THR A 359 -5.05 15.21 -4.02
CA THR A 359 -4.78 15.69 -5.38
C THR A 359 -3.97 14.70 -6.21
N GLY A 360 -3.28 13.76 -5.54
CA GLY A 360 -2.39 12.78 -6.16
C GLY A 360 -1.05 13.39 -6.58
N ASP A 361 -0.66 14.52 -6.00
CA ASP A 361 0.56 15.24 -6.36
C ASP A 361 1.78 14.86 -5.49
N GLY A 362 1.58 13.94 -4.54
CA GLY A 362 2.59 13.46 -3.61
C GLY A 362 2.71 14.27 -2.32
N TYR A 363 1.95 15.36 -2.16
CA TYR A 363 1.98 16.19 -0.96
C TYR A 363 0.73 16.00 -0.10
N THR A 364 0.90 16.02 1.23
CA THR A 364 -0.26 15.85 2.12
C THR A 364 -1.14 17.11 2.12
N ASP A 365 -2.30 17.03 1.47
CA ASP A 365 -3.35 18.05 1.52
C ASP A 365 -4.11 18.03 2.86
N LEU A 366 -4.87 19.09 3.16
CA LEU A 366 -5.85 19.07 4.26
C LEU A 366 -7.28 19.05 3.76
N VAL A 367 -8.06 18.15 4.34
CA VAL A 367 -9.51 18.08 4.18
C VAL A 367 -10.16 18.59 5.46
N ALA A 368 -10.98 19.63 5.34
CA ALA A 368 -11.58 20.31 6.48
C ALA A 368 -13.10 20.43 6.35
N ALA A 369 -13.83 19.88 7.32
CA ALA A 369 -15.29 19.88 7.36
C ALA A 369 -15.84 21.03 8.22
N LYS A 370 -16.76 21.82 7.65
CA LYS A 370 -17.46 22.91 8.36
C LYS A 370 -18.77 22.43 8.99
N ALA A 371 -19.24 23.16 10.00
CA ALA A 371 -20.51 22.88 10.66
C ALA A 371 -21.73 23.01 9.73
N ASP A 372 -21.63 23.82 8.66
CA ASP A 372 -22.64 23.94 7.61
C ASP A 372 -22.67 22.75 6.62
N GLY A 373 -21.75 21.79 6.78
CA GLY A 373 -21.63 20.60 5.96
C GLY A 373 -20.72 20.74 4.74
N SER A 374 -20.09 21.91 4.52
CA SER A 374 -19.11 22.07 3.44
C SER A 374 -17.83 21.29 3.74
N LEU A 375 -17.32 20.56 2.75
CA LEU A 375 -16.00 19.92 2.79
C LEU A 375 -15.04 20.73 1.93
N MET A 376 -13.96 21.19 2.54
CA MET A 376 -12.96 22.04 1.89
C MET A 376 -11.64 21.26 1.74
N LEU A 377 -11.05 21.32 0.55
CA LEU A 377 -9.69 20.90 0.27
C LEU A 377 -8.76 22.11 0.35
N TYR A 378 -7.67 21.98 1.09
CA TYR A 378 -6.56 22.92 1.16
C TYR A 378 -5.33 22.23 0.63
N SER A 379 -4.94 22.55 -0.60
CA SER A 379 -3.80 21.87 -1.22
C SER A 379 -2.47 22.26 -0.55
N ASN A 380 -1.55 21.31 -0.42
CA ASN A 380 -0.20 21.62 0.02
C ASN A 380 0.62 22.16 -1.15
N ASN A 381 1.10 23.41 -1.05
CA ASN A 381 1.85 24.05 -2.13
C ASN A 381 3.31 24.33 -1.75
N ILE A 382 3.83 23.58 -0.78
CA ILE A 382 5.13 23.85 -0.17
C ILE A 382 6.27 23.86 -1.20
N GLU A 383 6.25 22.99 -2.21
CA GLU A 383 7.26 23.01 -3.28
C GLU A 383 7.13 24.22 -4.21
N ARG A 384 5.90 24.67 -4.48
CA ARG A 384 5.65 25.73 -5.45
C ARG A 384 6.04 27.09 -4.89
N ASP A 385 5.69 27.37 -3.63
CA ASP A 385 5.80 28.71 -3.06
C ASP A 385 6.31 28.75 -1.60
N GLY A 386 6.71 27.60 -1.04
CA GLY A 386 7.22 27.50 0.33
C GLY A 386 6.15 27.67 1.40
N LYS A 387 4.86 27.66 1.04
CA LYS A 387 3.74 27.88 1.97
C LYS A 387 2.70 26.75 1.87
N PRO A 388 2.63 25.86 2.87
CA PRO A 388 1.55 24.89 2.92
C PRO A 388 0.20 25.60 3.15
N TYR A 389 -0.88 25.05 2.56
CA TYR A 389 -2.27 25.39 2.86
C TYR A 389 -2.66 26.88 2.71
N SER A 390 -2.12 27.56 1.70
CA SER A 390 -2.47 28.94 1.38
C SER A 390 -3.98 29.13 1.15
N SER A 391 -4.52 30.27 1.58
CA SER A 391 -5.93 30.63 1.36
C SER A 391 -6.32 30.79 -0.11
N THR A 392 -5.34 30.88 -1.01
CA THR A 392 -5.56 30.93 -2.47
C THR A 392 -5.67 29.56 -3.12
N SER A 393 -5.45 28.48 -2.36
CA SER A 393 -5.45 27.10 -2.86
C SER A 393 -6.48 26.26 -2.11
N VAL A 394 -7.70 26.82 -2.03
CA VAL A 394 -8.83 26.23 -1.31
C VAL A 394 -9.96 25.96 -2.28
N THR A 395 -10.46 24.74 -2.27
CA THR A 395 -11.58 24.32 -3.13
C THR A 395 -12.64 23.64 -2.28
N GLN A 396 -13.91 23.97 -2.49
CA GLN A 396 -14.99 23.18 -1.90
C GLN A 396 -15.18 21.90 -2.72
N ILE A 397 -15.00 20.76 -2.08
CA ILE A 397 -15.02 19.43 -2.71
C ILE A 397 -16.22 18.58 -2.29
N GLY A 398 -17.11 19.12 -1.46
CA GLY A 398 -18.34 18.44 -1.07
C GLY A 398 -19.29 19.27 -0.21
N SER A 399 -20.48 18.72 0.03
CA SER A 399 -21.53 19.27 0.90
C SER A 399 -22.21 18.14 1.69
N GLY A 400 -22.90 18.48 2.79
CA GLY A 400 -23.58 17.51 3.66
C GLY A 400 -22.67 16.70 4.61
N TRP A 401 -21.40 17.09 4.75
CA TRP A 401 -20.42 16.35 5.55
C TRP A 401 -20.60 16.51 7.06
N ASN A 402 -21.49 17.41 7.49
CA ASN A 402 -21.94 17.51 8.89
C ASN A 402 -22.81 16.31 9.32
N ALA A 403 -23.17 15.42 8.40
CA ALA A 403 -23.82 14.15 8.71
C ALA A 403 -22.87 13.12 9.38
N PHE A 404 -21.55 13.32 9.27
CA PHE A 404 -20.53 12.40 9.80
C PHE A 404 -19.92 12.94 11.09
N ASN A 405 -19.72 12.05 12.07
CA ASN A 405 -19.03 12.40 13.32
C ASN A 405 -17.54 12.08 13.28
N ARG A 406 -17.06 11.34 12.27
CA ARG A 406 -15.63 11.13 11.99
C ARG A 406 -15.36 11.03 10.49
N ILE A 407 -14.20 11.51 10.10
CA ILE A 407 -13.60 11.46 8.77
C ILE A 407 -12.15 11.04 8.99
N ILE A 408 -11.69 10.08 8.20
CA ILE A 408 -10.32 9.58 8.14
C ILE A 408 -9.96 9.56 6.66
N ALA A 409 -8.72 9.88 6.35
CA ALA A 409 -8.23 9.94 4.97
C ALA A 409 -7.00 9.05 4.83
N ALA A 410 -7.03 8.17 3.84
CA ALA A 410 -5.95 7.29 3.40
C ALA A 410 -6.37 6.68 2.06
N ASP A 411 -5.43 6.08 1.33
CA ASP A 411 -5.79 5.29 0.15
C ASP A 411 -6.36 3.93 0.62
N PHE A 412 -7.69 3.83 0.65
CA PHE A 412 -8.40 2.65 1.14
C PHE A 412 -8.79 1.70 -0.01
N SER A 413 -8.87 2.23 -1.22
CA SER A 413 -9.17 1.49 -2.45
C SER A 413 -7.92 0.88 -3.10
N GLY A 414 -6.73 1.41 -2.78
CA GLY A 414 -5.44 1.00 -3.33
C GLY A 414 -5.17 1.57 -4.72
N ASP A 415 -5.82 2.68 -5.09
CA ASP A 415 -5.71 3.28 -6.43
C ASP A 415 -4.63 4.37 -6.53
N GLY A 416 -3.90 4.61 -5.44
CA GLY A 416 -2.82 5.59 -5.34
C GLY A 416 -3.30 7.00 -5.01
N VAL A 417 -4.61 7.21 -4.80
CA VAL A 417 -5.17 8.50 -4.39
C VAL A 417 -5.91 8.33 -3.07
N SER A 418 -5.77 9.29 -2.15
CA SER A 418 -6.42 9.13 -0.84
C SER A 418 -7.93 9.26 -0.92
N ASP A 419 -8.62 8.30 -0.31
CA ASP A 419 -10.06 8.22 -0.12
C ASP A 419 -10.48 8.78 1.25
N LEU A 420 -11.79 8.81 1.52
CA LEU A 420 -12.31 9.10 2.86
C LEU A 420 -13.11 7.93 3.42
N VAL A 421 -12.76 7.49 4.63
CA VAL A 421 -13.60 6.63 5.47
C VAL A 421 -14.26 7.50 6.53
N THR A 422 -15.58 7.33 6.71
CA THR A 422 -16.38 8.14 7.63
C THR A 422 -17.24 7.28 8.52
N THR A 423 -17.59 7.81 9.70
CA THR A 423 -18.65 7.23 10.53
C THR A 423 -19.79 8.20 10.72
N LYS A 424 -21.00 7.66 10.82
CA LYS A 424 -22.21 8.39 11.23
C LYS A 424 -22.55 8.11 12.70
N PRO A 425 -23.32 8.98 13.36
CA PRO A 425 -23.77 8.76 14.74
C PRO A 425 -24.56 7.46 14.96
N ASP A 426 -25.18 6.92 13.91
CA ASP A 426 -25.88 5.63 13.93
C ASP A 426 -24.93 4.41 13.94
N GLY A 427 -23.61 4.64 13.87
CA GLY A 427 -22.59 3.61 13.89
C GLY A 427 -22.29 2.99 12.52
N THR A 428 -22.84 3.51 11.43
CA THR A 428 -22.48 3.08 10.07
C THR A 428 -21.12 3.65 9.65
N LEU A 429 -20.31 2.80 8.98
CA LEU A 429 -19.04 3.17 8.39
C LEU A 429 -19.21 3.26 6.88
N TRP A 430 -18.71 4.33 6.27
CA TRP A 430 -18.86 4.58 4.83
C TRP A 430 -17.51 4.91 4.21
N LEU A 431 -17.19 4.26 3.09
CA LEU A 431 -16.09 4.63 2.22
C LEU A 431 -16.60 5.57 1.13
N TYR A 432 -15.86 6.64 0.89
CA TYR A 432 -16.01 7.60 -0.19
C TYR A 432 -14.73 7.55 -1.05
N PRO A 433 -14.73 6.76 -2.13
CA PRO A 433 -13.60 6.70 -3.04
C PRO A 433 -13.35 8.05 -3.71
N ASN A 434 -12.08 8.42 -3.88
CA ASN A 434 -11.69 9.63 -4.60
C ASN A 434 -11.76 9.40 -6.12
N ASN A 435 -12.58 10.18 -6.82
CA ASN A 435 -12.82 10.02 -8.25
C ASN A 435 -12.12 11.09 -9.10
N ILE A 436 -11.19 11.86 -8.51
CA ILE A 436 -10.55 13.00 -9.17
C ILE A 436 -9.88 12.63 -10.49
N GLY A 437 -9.21 11.46 -10.56
CA GLY A 437 -8.59 10.94 -11.77
C GLY A 437 -9.56 10.34 -12.80
N ARG A 438 -10.81 10.05 -12.40
CA ARG A 438 -11.83 9.42 -13.26
C ARG A 438 -12.74 10.44 -13.93
N ASP A 439 -13.30 11.37 -13.17
CA ASP A 439 -14.33 12.30 -13.66
C ASP A 439 -14.18 13.75 -13.16
N GLY A 440 -13.10 14.04 -12.43
CA GLY A 440 -12.81 15.38 -11.91
C GLY A 440 -13.60 15.73 -10.63
N VAL A 441 -14.39 14.80 -10.09
CA VAL A 441 -15.12 14.97 -8.83
C VAL A 441 -14.41 14.17 -7.74
N TYR A 442 -14.04 14.83 -6.63
CA TYR A 442 -13.42 14.11 -5.51
C TYR A 442 -14.36 13.05 -4.94
N PHE A 443 -15.49 13.47 -4.36
CA PHE A 443 -16.40 12.54 -3.66
C PHE A 443 -17.83 12.65 -4.17
N SER A 444 -18.45 11.49 -4.42
CA SER A 444 -19.82 11.38 -4.89
C SER A 444 -20.60 10.36 -4.07
N SER A 445 -21.89 10.63 -3.81
CA SER A 445 -22.78 9.65 -3.18
C SER A 445 -23.07 8.45 -4.08
N ALA A 446 -22.82 8.55 -5.40
CA ALA A 446 -23.00 7.45 -6.34
C ALA A 446 -21.92 6.38 -6.22
N THR A 447 -20.71 6.75 -5.78
CA THR A 447 -19.56 5.86 -5.59
C THR A 447 -19.32 5.53 -4.12
N ALA A 448 -19.95 6.28 -3.20
CA ALA A 448 -19.94 5.99 -1.78
C ALA A 448 -20.63 4.66 -1.45
N ARG A 449 -20.06 3.93 -0.50
CA ARG A 449 -20.61 2.65 -0.05
C ARG A 449 -20.50 2.48 1.45
N GLN A 450 -21.41 1.69 2.02
CA GLN A 450 -21.37 1.35 3.43
C GLN A 450 -20.54 0.09 3.64
N ASP A 451 -19.46 0.21 4.41
CA ASP A 451 -18.49 -0.87 4.66
C ASP A 451 -18.66 -1.51 6.03
N GLY A 452 -19.56 -0.98 6.87
CA GLY A 452 -19.85 -1.61 8.15
C GLY A 452 -20.94 -0.95 8.97
N SER A 453 -21.20 -1.56 10.13
CA SER A 453 -22.10 -1.04 11.17
C SER A 453 -21.56 -1.38 12.56
N GLY A 454 -22.04 -0.70 13.60
CA GLY A 454 -21.58 -0.92 14.98
C GLY A 454 -20.29 -0.20 15.35
N TRP A 455 -19.92 0.87 14.64
CA TRP A 455 -18.69 1.64 14.89
C TRP A 455 -18.84 2.73 15.95
N ASN A 456 -20.04 2.92 16.50
CA ASN A 456 -20.33 3.90 17.54
C ASN A 456 -19.62 3.68 18.91
N PRO A 457 -19.23 2.47 19.35
CA PRO A 457 -18.60 2.28 20.65
C PRO A 457 -17.12 2.69 20.70
N TYR A 458 -16.46 2.86 19.54
CA TYR A 458 -15.05 3.24 19.49
C TYR A 458 -14.88 4.70 19.90
N SER A 459 -13.89 5.00 20.75
CA SER A 459 -13.50 6.35 21.14
C SER A 459 -12.65 7.04 20.08
N ASN A 460 -11.71 6.31 19.47
CA ASN A 460 -10.89 6.77 18.34
C ASN A 460 -10.93 5.71 17.23
N ILE A 461 -10.81 6.17 15.98
CA ILE A 461 -10.60 5.35 14.79
C ILE A 461 -9.53 6.11 14.00
N SER A 462 -8.44 5.44 13.63
CA SER A 462 -7.29 6.00 12.96
C SER A 462 -6.81 5.13 11.82
#